data_AF-A0A9W6ZRD4-F1
#
_entry.id   AF-A0A9W6ZRD4-F1
#
_cell.length_a   1.000
_cell.length_b   1.000
_cell.length_c   1.000
_cell.angle_alpha   90.00
_cell.angle_beta   90.00
_cell.angle_gamma   90.00
#
_symmetry.space_group_name_H-M   'P 1'
#
loop_
_entity.id
_entity.type
_entity.pdbx_description
1 polymer ?
#
loop_
_entity_poly.entity_id
_entity_poly.type
_entity_poly.pdbx_seq_one_letter_code
_entity_poly.pdbx_strand_id
1 'polypeptide(L)'
;RTASSHALNDRSSRSHCLIRLEITSNVGGAGLKQTLLFVDLAGSERIAKSGATGALAREATSINSSLTVLGRVIQSLGTGKPHVPYRDSCLTRLLRSDLEGGAVVSVCICVADGEEHGDETVCSLRFGSRMSVVR
;
A
#
# COMPACT_ATOMS: atom_id res chain seq x y z
N ARG A 1 -7.95 7.23 10.72
CA ARG A 1 -6.70 6.51 11.05
C ARG A 1 -6.90 5.88 12.42
N THR A 2 -6.77 4.56 12.53
CA THR A 2 -6.87 3.86 13.83
C THR A 2 -5.46 3.47 14.26
N ALA A 3 -5.09 3.83 15.48
CA ALA A 3 -3.80 3.49 16.08
C ALA A 3 -4.05 2.68 17.34
N SER A 4 -3.28 1.61 17.53
CA SER A 4 -3.36 0.77 18.72
C SER A 4 -1.98 0.16 18.99
N SER A 5 -1.60 0.20 20.26
CA SER A 5 -0.27 -0.21 20.72
C SER A 5 -0.13 -1.73 20.69
N HIS A 6 1.02 -2.21 20.20
CA HIS A 6 1.48 -3.58 20.36
C HIS A 6 2.97 -3.56 20.74
N ALA A 7 3.45 -4.66 21.33
CA ALA A 7 4.78 -4.76 21.96
C ALA A 7 5.98 -4.44 21.05
N LEU A 8 5.78 -4.34 19.73
CA LEU A 8 6.82 -4.03 18.73
C LEU A 8 6.76 -2.60 18.18
N ASN A 9 5.67 -1.85 18.41
CA ASN A 9 5.58 -0.44 18.02
C ASN A 9 4.39 0.26 18.69
N ASP A 10 4.67 1.36 19.40
CA ASP A 10 3.67 2.17 20.13
C ASP A 10 2.69 2.90 19.18
N ARG A 11 2.99 2.91 17.87
CA ARG A 11 2.22 3.64 16.85
C ARG A 11 2.07 2.84 15.54
N SER A 12 1.71 1.55 15.62
CA SER A 12 1.34 0.78 14.42
C SER A 12 0.06 1.37 13.78
N SER A 13 0.11 1.66 12.48
CA SER A 13 -1.05 2.17 11.74
C SER A 13 -1.86 0.98 11.25
N ARG A 14 -2.99 0.68 11.90
CA ARG A 14 -3.85 -0.48 11.58
C ARG A 14 -4.84 -0.21 10.44
N SER A 15 -4.55 0.79 9.62
CA SER A 15 -5.42 1.23 8.52
C SER A 15 -4.59 1.94 7.46
N HIS A 16 -4.89 1.70 6.19
CA HIS A 16 -4.37 2.51 5.09
C HIS A 16 -5.05 3.88 5.05
N CYS A 17 -4.33 4.93 4.66
CA CYS A 17 -4.87 6.27 4.46
C CYS A 17 -4.65 6.71 3.01
N LEU A 18 -5.70 7.18 2.35
CA LEU A 18 -5.64 7.74 1.01
C LEU A 18 -6.13 9.19 1.08
N ILE A 19 -5.30 10.13 0.61
CA ILE A 19 -5.64 11.55 0.54
C ILE A 19 -5.54 11.97 -0.92
N ARG A 20 -6.69 12.30 -1.51
CA ARG A 20 -6.79 12.79 -2.89
C ARG A 20 -6.90 14.32 -2.86
N LEU A 21 -5.91 14.99 -3.45
CA LEU A 21 -5.89 16.43 -3.66
C LEU A 21 -6.23 16.70 -5.13
N GLU A 22 -7.39 17.29 -5.40
CA GLU A 22 -7.76 17.74 -6.73
C GLU A 22 -7.43 19.23 -6.87
N ILE A 23 -6.58 19.57 -7.85
CA ILE A 23 -6.16 20.93 -8.14
C ILE A 23 -6.83 21.35 -9.42
N THR A 24 -7.60 22.44 -9.38
CA THR A 24 -8.22 23.07 -10.55
C THR A 24 -7.63 24.46 -10.76
N SER A 25 -7.21 24.77 -11.99
CA SER A 25 -6.71 26.08 -12.38
C SER A 25 -7.43 26.55 -13.64
N ASN A 26 -7.86 27.80 -13.63
CA ASN A 26 -8.54 28.43 -14.77
C ASN A 26 -7.63 29.44 -15.50
N VAL A 27 -6.31 29.37 -15.28
CA VAL A 27 -5.35 30.25 -15.93
C VAL A 27 -5.21 29.86 -17.41
N GLY A 28 -5.49 30.80 -18.33
CA GLY A 28 -5.33 30.59 -19.78
C GLY A 28 -6.59 30.12 -20.54
N GLY A 29 -7.77 30.18 -19.92
CA GLY A 29 -9.05 29.91 -20.60
C GLY A 29 -9.43 28.43 -20.77
N ALA A 30 -8.44 27.52 -20.72
CA ALA A 30 -8.68 26.08 -20.55
C ALA A 30 -8.58 25.70 -19.07
N GLY A 31 -9.62 25.10 -18.51
CA GLY A 31 -9.60 24.58 -17.15
C GLY A 31 -8.63 23.40 -17.04
N LEU A 32 -7.55 23.56 -16.29
CA LEU A 32 -6.63 22.48 -15.94
C LEU A 32 -7.16 21.78 -14.68
N LYS A 33 -7.32 20.46 -14.73
CA LYS A 33 -7.57 19.62 -13.55
C LYS A 33 -6.43 18.62 -13.39
N GLN A 34 -5.75 18.67 -12.25
CA GLN A 34 -4.73 17.70 -11.85
C GLN A 34 -5.11 17.04 -10.54
N THR A 35 -4.57 15.85 -10.30
CA THR A 35 -4.83 15.11 -9.06
C THR A 35 -3.53 14.56 -8.50
N LEU A 36 -3.31 14.80 -7.21
CA LEU A 36 -2.26 14.18 -6.43
C LEU A 36 -2.90 13.22 -5.44
N LEU A 37 -2.42 11.99 -5.39
CA LEU A 37 -2.88 10.97 -4.46
C LEU A 37 -1.74 10.58 -3.52
N PHE A 38 -1.91 10.88 -2.23
CA PHE A 38 -1.01 10.42 -1.18
C PHE A 38 -1.58 9.16 -0.56
N VAL A 39 -0.77 8.11 -0.48
CA VAL A 39 -1.15 6.81 0.08
C VAL A 39 -0.19 6.46 1.21
N ASP A 40 -0.71 6.36 2.43
CA ASP A 40 0.00 5.83 3.60
C ASP A 40 -0.47 4.39 3.81
N LEU A 41 0.44 3.44 3.62
CA LEU A 41 0.14 2.03 3.79
C LEU A 41 0.37 1.62 5.24
N ALA A 42 -0.54 0.79 5.76
CA ALA A 42 -0.37 0.14 7.05
C ALA A 42 0.91 -0.70 7.11
N GLY A 43 1.31 -1.03 8.34
CA GLY A 43 2.44 -1.92 8.58
C GLY A 43 2.30 -3.27 7.86
N SER A 44 3.42 -3.83 7.44
CA SER A 44 3.51 -5.12 6.72
C SER A 44 4.04 -6.27 7.58
N GLU A 45 4.17 -6.03 8.88
CA GLU A 45 4.68 -6.97 9.85
C GLU A 45 3.89 -8.29 9.86
N ARG A 46 4.60 -9.38 10.07
CA ARG A 46 3.97 -10.70 10.12
C ARG A 46 3.29 -10.90 11.46
N ILE A 47 2.03 -11.33 11.43
CA ILE A 47 1.22 -11.65 12.62
C ILE A 47 1.92 -12.67 13.53
N ALA A 48 2.67 -13.60 12.94
CA ALA A 48 3.44 -14.60 13.68
C ALA A 48 4.50 -13.97 14.62
N LYS A 49 5.05 -12.79 14.28
CA LYS A 49 6.00 -12.06 15.13
C LYS A 49 5.29 -11.14 16.13
N SER A 50 4.05 -10.73 15.87
CA SER A 50 3.34 -9.76 16.72
C SER A 50 2.74 -10.34 18.00
N GLY A 51 2.63 -11.67 18.11
CA GLY A 51 1.97 -12.34 19.23
C GLY A 51 0.48 -12.01 19.35
N ALA A 52 -0.13 -11.43 18.31
CA ALA A 52 -1.53 -11.05 18.32
C ALA A 52 -2.43 -12.30 18.35
N THR A 53 -3.41 -12.32 19.26
CA THR A 53 -4.37 -13.42 19.43
C THR A 53 -5.81 -12.93 19.31
N GLY A 54 -6.75 -13.86 19.05
CA GLY A 54 -8.19 -13.57 19.03
C GLY A 54 -8.57 -12.48 18.02
N ALA A 55 -9.26 -11.43 18.49
CA ALA A 55 -9.74 -10.33 17.65
C ALA A 55 -8.59 -9.54 16.99
N LEU A 56 -7.46 -9.39 17.69
CA LEU A 56 -6.29 -8.67 17.20
C LEU A 56 -5.62 -9.41 16.04
N ALA A 57 -5.58 -10.75 16.10
CA ALA A 57 -5.09 -11.58 15.00
C ALA A 57 -5.97 -11.44 13.75
N ARG A 58 -7.31 -11.41 13.92
CA ARG A 58 -8.26 -11.21 12.81
C ARG A 58 -8.10 -9.85 12.16
N GLU A 59 -7.92 -8.81 12.97
CA GLU A 59 -7.66 -7.45 12.48
C GLU A 59 -6.35 -7.38 11.67
N ALA A 60 -5.25 -7.87 12.24
CA ALA A 60 -3.95 -7.90 11.57
C ALA A 60 -3.98 -8.72 10.27
N THR A 61 -4.79 -9.80 10.23
CA THR A 61 -5.00 -10.61 9.01
C THR A 61 -5.72 -9.80 7.94
N SER A 62 -6.74 -9.03 8.30
CA SER A 62 -7.48 -8.19 7.37
C SER A 62 -6.58 -7.10 6.76
N ILE A 63 -5.75 -6.46 7.59
CA ILE A 63 -4.79 -5.43 7.13
C ILE A 63 -3.79 -6.04 6.14
N ASN A 64 -3.14 -7.14 6.51
CA ASN A 64 -2.16 -7.81 5.66
C ASN A 64 -2.78 -8.43 4.39
N SER A 65 -4.05 -8.79 4.41
CA SER A 65 -4.78 -9.25 3.22
C SER A 65 -4.77 -8.19 2.11
N SER A 66 -5.05 -6.93 2.44
CA SER A 66 -5.05 -5.85 1.44
C SER A 66 -3.66 -5.58 0.83
N LEU A 67 -2.58 -5.65 1.61
CA LEU A 67 -1.21 -5.55 1.12
C LEU A 67 -0.81 -6.76 0.25
N THR A 68 -1.27 -7.95 0.63
CA THR A 68 -1.07 -9.18 -0.16
C THR A 68 -1.75 -9.07 -1.52
N VAL A 69 -3.00 -8.60 -1.55
CA VAL A 69 -3.75 -8.37 -2.79
C VAL A 69 -3.07 -7.30 -3.65
N LEU A 70 -2.60 -6.20 -3.05
CA LEU A 70 -1.83 -5.18 -3.76
C LEU A 70 -0.57 -5.78 -4.41
N GLY A 71 0.18 -6.61 -3.69
CA GLY A 71 1.32 -7.35 -4.22
C GLY A 71 0.97 -8.23 -5.43
N ARG A 72 -0.18 -8.95 -5.37
CA ARG A 72 -0.69 -9.77 -6.47
C ARG A 72 -1.08 -8.94 -7.69
N VAL A 73 -1.66 -7.76 -7.48
CA VAL A 73 -2.00 -6.81 -8.56
C VAL A 73 -0.75 -6.34 -9.28
N ILE A 74 0.26 -5.85 -8.55
CA ILE A 74 1.54 -5.39 -9.11
C ILE A 74 2.23 -6.50 -9.90
N GLN A 75 2.28 -7.71 -9.35
CA GLN A 75 2.85 -8.86 -10.04
C GLN A 75 2.09 -9.19 -11.33
N SER A 76 0.77 -9.11 -11.31
CA SER A 76 -0.06 -9.39 -12.48
C SER A 76 0.14 -8.35 -13.57
N LEU A 77 0.32 -7.08 -13.20
CA LEU A 77 0.69 -6.00 -14.12
C LEU A 77 2.07 -6.23 -14.75
N GLY A 78 3.09 -6.52 -13.93
CA GLY A 78 4.45 -6.76 -14.43
C GLY A 78 4.58 -8.00 -15.31
N THR A 79 3.69 -8.98 -15.16
CA THR A 79 3.65 -10.19 -16.01
C THR A 79 2.67 -10.09 -17.18
N GLY A 80 1.95 -8.97 -17.33
CA GLY A 80 0.99 -8.77 -18.41
C GLY A 80 -0.19 -9.74 -18.39
N LYS A 81 -0.63 -10.19 -17.21
CA LYS A 81 -1.76 -11.13 -17.10
C LYS A 81 -3.06 -10.50 -17.63
N PRO A 82 -3.91 -11.27 -18.33
CA PRO A 82 -5.17 -10.75 -18.86
C PRO A 82 -6.16 -10.34 -17.76
N HIS A 83 -6.11 -11.00 -16.60
CA HIS A 83 -6.93 -10.67 -15.45
C HIS A 83 -6.06 -10.21 -14.27
N VAL A 84 -6.32 -8.98 -13.81
CA VAL A 84 -5.67 -8.38 -12.63
C VAL A 84 -6.69 -8.28 -11.49
N PRO A 85 -6.39 -8.82 -10.29
CA PRO A 85 -7.37 -8.99 -9.21
C PRO A 85 -7.63 -7.71 -8.41
N TYR A 86 -7.95 -6.59 -9.06
CA TYR A 86 -8.22 -5.32 -8.38
C TYR A 86 -9.40 -5.39 -7.42
N ARG A 87 -10.37 -6.28 -7.68
CA ARG A 87 -11.62 -6.39 -6.91
C ARG A 87 -11.44 -7.10 -5.57
N ASP A 88 -10.35 -7.83 -5.37
CA ASP A 88 -10.08 -8.65 -4.18
C ASP A 88 -9.85 -7.79 -2.91
N SER A 89 -9.60 -6.47 -3.05
CA SER A 89 -9.51 -5.57 -1.90
C SER A 89 -10.06 -4.17 -2.22
N CYS A 90 -10.54 -3.45 -1.21
CA CYS A 90 -10.99 -2.06 -1.37
C CYS A 90 -9.83 -1.16 -1.82
N LEU A 91 -8.65 -1.34 -1.23
CA LEU A 91 -7.43 -0.59 -1.56
C LEU A 91 -7.11 -0.69 -3.05
N THR A 92 -7.05 -1.90 -3.60
CA THR A 92 -6.73 -2.11 -5.01
C THR A 92 -7.82 -1.62 -5.95
N ARG A 93 -9.10 -1.62 -5.55
CA ARG A 93 -10.17 -0.99 -6.34
C ARG A 93 -9.98 0.53 -6.43
N LEU A 94 -9.60 1.16 -5.33
CA LEU A 94 -9.39 2.62 -5.27
C LEU A 94 -8.15 3.06 -6.06
N LEU A 95 -7.09 2.25 -6.07
CA LEU A 95 -5.82 2.55 -6.74
C LEU A 95 -5.79 2.11 -8.21
N ARG A 96 -6.85 1.50 -8.73
CA ARG A 96 -6.83 0.86 -10.04
C ARG A 96 -6.39 1.81 -11.16
N SER A 97 -7.03 2.97 -11.30
CA SER A 97 -6.72 3.92 -12.35
C SER A 97 -5.27 4.42 -12.27
N ASP A 98 -4.79 4.63 -11.04
CA ASP A 98 -3.46 5.16 -10.79
C ASP A 98 -2.38 4.10 -11.11
N LEU A 99 -2.67 2.80 -10.90
CA LEU A 99 -1.76 1.69 -11.19
C LEU A 99 -1.81 1.19 -12.65
N GLU A 100 -2.86 1.51 -13.41
CA GLU A 100 -3.00 1.14 -14.84
C GLU A 100 -2.41 2.21 -15.79
N GLY A 101 -1.61 3.16 -15.28
CA GLY A 101 -0.97 4.23 -16.07
C GLY A 101 -1.72 5.56 -16.07
N GLY A 102 -2.70 5.75 -15.19
CA GLY A 102 -3.41 7.02 -15.01
C GLY A 102 -2.65 8.05 -14.16
N ALA A 103 -1.51 7.68 -13.58
CA ALA A 103 -0.70 8.56 -12.74
C ALA A 103 0.79 8.21 -12.85
N VAL A 104 1.66 9.20 -12.63
CA VAL A 104 3.07 8.92 -12.35
C VAL A 104 3.17 8.49 -10.89
N VAL A 105 3.62 7.26 -10.65
CA VAL A 105 3.67 6.67 -9.31
C VAL A 105 5.09 6.73 -8.75
N SER A 106 5.22 7.23 -7.53
CA SER A 106 6.47 7.17 -6.75
C SER A 106 6.21 6.47 -5.42
N VAL A 107 7.16 5.67 -4.96
CA VAL A 107 7.02 4.82 -3.78
C VAL A 107 8.20 5.07 -2.83
N CYS A 108 7.89 5.38 -1.58
CA CYS A 108 8.87 5.44 -0.50
C CYS A 108 8.78 4.14 0.32
N ILE A 109 9.91 3.45 0.47
CA ILE A 109 9.99 2.21 1.25
C ILE A 109 10.71 2.50 2.57
N CYS A 110 9.97 2.41 3.67
CA CYS A 110 10.52 2.55 5.02
C CYS A 110 10.90 1.17 5.56
N VAL A 111 12.14 1.03 6.03
CA VAL A 111 12.68 -0.20 6.63
C VAL A 111 13.30 0.11 7.98
N ALA A 112 13.30 -0.88 8.88
CA ALA A 112 13.96 -0.78 10.17
C ALA A 112 15.41 -1.26 10.07
N ASP A 113 16.28 -0.62 10.83
CA ASP A 113 17.64 -1.10 11.09
C ASP A 113 17.60 -2.08 12.27
N GLY A 114 18.29 -3.22 12.15
CA GLY A 114 18.23 -4.31 13.12
C GLY A 114 18.09 -5.70 12.47
N GLU A 115 18.84 -6.67 13.00
CA GLU A 115 18.92 -8.02 12.45
C GLU A 115 17.58 -8.77 12.58
N GLU A 116 16.86 -8.51 13.67
CA GLU A 116 15.52 -9.03 13.97
C GLU A 116 14.45 -8.65 12.92
N HIS A 117 14.68 -7.54 12.20
CA HIS A 117 13.82 -7.00 11.16
C HIS A 117 14.25 -7.40 9.74
N GLY A 118 15.36 -8.12 9.56
CA GLY A 118 15.93 -8.44 8.25
C GLY A 118 14.94 -9.06 7.26
N ASP A 119 14.13 -10.01 7.74
CA ASP A 119 13.06 -10.64 6.95
C ASP A 119 12.01 -9.66 6.43
N GLU A 120 11.64 -8.66 7.24
CA GLU A 120 10.62 -7.66 6.91
C GLU A 120 11.22 -6.63 5.94
N THR A 121 12.46 -6.21 6.20
CA THR A 121 13.24 -5.34 5.31
C THR A 121 13.36 -5.94 3.91
N VAL A 122 13.74 -7.22 3.79
CA VAL A 122 13.82 -7.91 2.48
C VAL A 122 12.46 -7.96 1.78
N CYS A 123 11.38 -8.25 2.52
CA CYS A 123 10.03 -8.24 1.96
C CYS A 123 9.63 -6.86 1.40
N SER A 124 9.88 -5.79 2.16
CA SER A 124 9.59 -4.40 1.77
C SER A 124 10.40 -3.94 0.56
N LEU A 125 11.70 -4.25 0.51
CA LEU A 125 12.55 -3.94 -0.63
C LEU A 125 12.13 -4.70 -1.90
N ARG A 126 11.77 -5.99 -1.76
CA ARG A 126 11.21 -6.77 -2.89
C ARG A 126 9.88 -6.19 -3.38
N PHE A 127 9.04 -5.67 -2.48
CA PHE A 127 7.83 -4.95 -2.87
C PHE A 127 8.17 -3.70 -3.67
N GLY A 128 9.10 -2.87 -3.21
CA GLY A 128 9.58 -1.68 -3.93
C GLY A 128 10.14 -2.03 -5.31
N SER A 129 10.94 -3.09 -5.42
CA SER A 129 11.45 -3.57 -6.71
C SER A 129 10.32 -3.96 -7.66
N ARG A 130 9.28 -4.65 -7.18
CA ARG A 130 8.12 -5.00 -8.02
C ARG A 130 7.32 -3.77 -8.45
N MET A 131 7.27 -2.71 -7.65
CA MET A 131 6.57 -1.48 -8.03
C MET A 131 7.17 -0.79 -9.25
N SER A 132 8.43 -1.08 -9.61
CA SER A 132 9.06 -0.52 -10.81
C SER A 132 8.37 -0.92 -12.14
N VAL A 133 7.51 -1.94 -12.13
CA VAL A 133 6.75 -2.36 -13.31
C VAL A 133 5.49 -1.52 -13.53
N VAL A 134 5.06 -0.77 -12.51
CA VAL A 134 3.93 0.16 -12.60
C VAL A 134 4.44 1.40 -13.32
N ARG A 135 3.79 1.74 -14.44
CA ARG A 135 4.16 2.86 -15.30
C ARG A 135 3.35 4.10 -14.96
#